data_AF-A0A819GZN4-F1
#
_entry.id   AF-A0A819GZN4-F1
#
_cell.length_a   1.000
_cell.length_b   1.000
_cell.length_c   1.000
_cell.angle_alpha   90.00
_cell.angle_beta   90.00
_cell.angle_gamma   90.00
#
_symmetry.space_group_name_H-M   'P 1'
#
loop_
_entity.id
_entity.type
_entity.pdbx_description
1 polymer ?
#
loop_
_entity_poly.entity_id
_entity_poly.type
_entity_poly.pdbx_seq_one_letter_code
_entity_poly.pdbx_strand_id
1 'polypeptide(L)'
;MSDNELDELLSQLKDTCKKNHHHSSKETNLNNVLKKIDVFINRRQMKLLNHHKRLDELQRDLLLSECESSRNRVALEKKDFEVNQLHMMLNKAEQTTQNIMMKYDNEVQKLTEQLSNVQQEYERLKIMHKNNQNNRSMNEALTEIVRLREINKMLEIDNQRLYNENDQLKQTNCQTHNHEEIILREKNAQLEKLINSLQRSNQQPLCDQVIDSIGFESKIKILENDIDFYKRHSDQQEIEIRRLVNELNTEREQHKNELDTYRKNII
;
A
#
# COMPACT_ATOMS: atom_id res chain seq x y z
N MET A 1 81.95 -48.45 64.68
CA MET A 1 82.33 -49.55 63.77
C MET A 1 82.09 -49.17 62.33
N SER A 2 83.07 -48.43 61.81
CA SER A 2 83.41 -48.40 60.39
C SER A 2 83.94 -49.78 59.93
N ASP A 3 84.06 -49.99 58.61
CA ASP A 3 84.69 -51.20 58.08
C ASP A 3 86.15 -51.36 58.61
N ASN A 4 86.84 -50.24 58.88
CA ASN A 4 88.18 -50.24 59.48
C ASN A 4 88.21 -50.83 60.91
N GLU A 5 87.20 -50.57 61.74
CA GLU A 5 87.12 -51.16 63.10
C GLU A 5 86.77 -52.66 63.06
N LEU A 6 86.10 -53.13 62.01
CA LEU A 6 85.84 -54.55 61.80
C LEU A 6 87.13 -55.28 61.40
N ASP A 7 87.90 -54.70 60.48
CA ASP A 7 89.20 -55.24 60.06
C ASP A 7 90.17 -55.36 61.24
N GLU A 8 90.15 -54.38 62.15
CA GLU A 8 90.95 -54.39 63.37
C GLU A 8 90.52 -55.51 64.33
N LEU A 9 89.22 -55.73 64.53
CA LEU A 9 88.70 -56.84 65.34
C LEU A 9 88.96 -58.22 64.72
N LEU A 10 88.86 -58.35 63.39
CA LEU A 10 89.19 -59.58 62.65
C LEU A 10 90.71 -59.89 62.72
N SER A 11 91.54 -58.86 62.68
CA SER A 11 92.99 -58.98 62.89
C SER A 11 93.31 -59.44 64.31
N GLN A 12 92.68 -58.86 65.34
CA GLN A 12 92.80 -59.30 66.72
C GLN A 12 92.34 -60.75 66.91
N LEU A 13 91.23 -61.16 66.29
CA LEU A 13 90.76 -62.55 66.29
C LEU A 13 91.83 -63.50 65.73
N LYS A 14 92.42 -63.16 64.58
CA LYS A 14 93.47 -63.92 63.89
C LYS A 14 94.73 -64.08 64.74
N ASP A 15 95.15 -63.02 65.43
CA ASP A 15 96.32 -63.04 66.32
C ASP A 15 96.07 -63.81 67.62
N THR A 16 94.83 -63.81 68.11
CA THR A 16 94.44 -64.59 69.29
C THR A 16 94.42 -66.09 68.97
N CYS A 17 93.98 -66.47 67.78
CA CYS A 17 93.98 -67.86 67.28
C CYS A 17 95.38 -68.40 66.95
N LYS A 18 96.34 -67.55 66.54
CA LYS A 18 97.73 -67.98 66.27
C LYS A 18 98.54 -68.31 67.54
N LYS A 19 98.12 -67.85 68.72
CA LYS A 19 98.84 -68.01 70.00
C LYS A 19 98.26 -69.14 70.87
N ASN A 20 98.23 -70.38 70.36
CA ASN A 20 97.59 -71.57 70.96
C ASN A 20 98.40 -72.28 72.07
N HIS A 21 98.71 -71.65 73.22
CA HIS A 21 99.37 -72.38 74.33
C HIS A 21 99.02 -72.07 75.81
N HIS A 22 98.05 -71.23 76.19
CA HIS A 22 97.63 -71.12 77.62
C HIS A 22 96.15 -70.72 77.79
N HIS A 23 95.45 -71.34 78.75
CA HIS A 23 94.08 -71.85 78.57
C HIS A 23 92.91 -71.17 79.34
N SER A 24 93.01 -69.92 79.83
CA SER A 24 91.86 -69.32 80.58
C SER A 24 91.57 -67.84 80.28
N SER A 25 92.57 -66.95 80.29
CA SER A 25 92.33 -65.51 80.02
C SER A 25 92.17 -65.15 78.54
N LYS A 26 92.55 -66.07 77.63
CA LYS A 26 92.39 -65.88 76.18
C LYS A 26 91.00 -66.24 75.68
N GLU A 27 90.31 -67.15 76.37
CA GLU A 27 88.95 -67.58 76.03
C GLU A 27 87.92 -66.47 76.31
N THR A 28 88.10 -65.73 77.41
CA THR A 28 87.30 -64.53 77.70
C THR A 28 87.54 -63.42 76.69
N ASN A 29 88.78 -63.19 76.25
CA ASN A 29 89.08 -62.22 75.20
C ASN A 29 88.53 -62.63 73.82
N LEU A 30 88.65 -63.90 73.44
CA LEU A 30 88.08 -64.43 72.20
C LEU A 30 86.55 -64.28 72.20
N ASN A 31 85.89 -64.67 73.29
CA ASN A 31 84.44 -64.52 73.45
C ASN A 31 84.00 -63.05 73.41
N ASN A 32 84.81 -62.11 73.92
CA ASN A 32 84.52 -60.68 73.82
C ASN A 32 84.65 -60.14 72.40
N VAL A 33 85.65 -60.60 71.63
CA VAL A 33 85.81 -60.23 70.21
C VAL A 33 84.69 -60.81 69.36
N LEU A 34 84.35 -62.10 69.56
CA LEU A 34 83.23 -62.75 68.86
C LEU A 34 81.89 -62.06 69.14
N LYS A 35 81.59 -61.71 70.40
CA LYS A 35 80.39 -60.95 70.73
C LYS A 35 80.33 -59.58 70.04
N LYS A 36 81.46 -58.88 69.92
CA LYS A 36 81.52 -57.59 69.20
C LYS A 36 81.27 -57.78 67.70
N ILE A 37 81.83 -58.83 67.11
CA ILE A 37 81.59 -59.22 65.71
C ILE A 37 80.11 -59.57 65.50
N ASP A 38 79.49 -60.37 66.38
CA ASP A 38 78.07 -60.72 66.29
C ASP A 38 77.17 -59.48 66.38
N VAL A 39 77.44 -58.57 67.31
CA VAL A 39 76.70 -57.30 67.42
C VAL A 39 76.85 -56.46 66.15
N PHE A 40 78.05 -56.44 65.54
CA PHE A 40 78.27 -55.74 64.29
C PHE A 40 77.51 -56.37 63.12
N ILE A 41 77.58 -57.70 62.96
CA ILE A 41 76.86 -58.45 61.93
C ILE A 41 75.36 -58.19 62.06
N ASN A 42 74.81 -58.33 63.27
CA ASN A 42 73.39 -58.07 63.54
C ASN A 42 73.00 -56.62 63.21
N ARG A 43 73.82 -55.63 63.57
CA ARG A 43 73.57 -54.23 63.20
C ARG A 43 73.58 -54.01 61.69
N ARG A 44 74.50 -54.66 60.95
CA ARG A 44 74.60 -54.55 59.49
C ARG A 44 73.42 -55.24 58.79
N GLN A 45 73.03 -56.42 59.26
CA GLN A 45 71.83 -57.13 58.79
C GLN A 45 70.56 -56.30 59.00
N MET A 46 70.41 -55.68 60.18
CA MET A 46 69.27 -54.79 60.45
C MET A 46 69.26 -53.55 59.55
N LYS A 47 70.42 -52.93 59.27
CA LYS A 47 70.51 -51.82 58.31
C LYS A 47 70.13 -52.26 56.90
N LEU A 48 70.63 -53.42 56.45
CA LEU A 48 70.30 -53.97 55.13
C LEU A 48 68.81 -54.26 55.00
N LEU A 49 68.19 -54.83 56.03
CA LEU A 49 66.74 -55.06 56.10
C LEU A 49 65.95 -53.75 55.99
N ASN A 50 66.38 -52.70 56.70
CA ASN A 50 65.75 -51.38 56.62
C ASN A 50 65.90 -50.75 55.22
N HIS A 51 67.05 -50.91 54.58
CA HIS A 51 67.24 -50.45 53.20
C HIS A 51 66.36 -51.20 52.21
N HIS A 52 66.21 -52.52 52.36
CA HIS A 52 65.27 -53.30 51.55
C HIS A 52 63.83 -52.84 51.73
N LYS A 53 63.39 -52.65 52.99
CA LYS A 53 62.05 -52.13 53.25
C LYS A 53 61.84 -50.75 52.61
N ARG A 54 62.84 -49.87 52.69
CA ARG A 54 62.77 -48.56 52.05
C ARG A 54 62.75 -48.64 50.53
N LEU A 55 63.49 -49.58 49.94
CA LEU A 55 63.48 -49.83 48.51
C LEU A 55 62.10 -50.31 48.05
N ASP A 56 61.47 -51.23 48.78
CA ASP A 56 60.13 -51.74 48.49
C ASP A 56 59.05 -50.63 48.61
N GLU A 57 59.17 -49.75 49.61
CA GLU A 57 58.33 -48.56 49.76
C GLU A 57 58.46 -47.63 48.55
N LEU A 58 59.70 -47.28 48.17
CA LEU A 58 59.95 -46.39 47.02
C LEU A 58 59.48 -47.00 45.69
N GLN A 59 59.63 -48.31 45.52
CA GLN A 59 59.11 -49.03 44.34
C GLN A 59 57.58 -48.99 44.28
N ARG A 60 56.91 -49.14 45.43
CA ARG A 60 55.45 -49.02 45.51
C ARG A 60 54.99 -47.60 45.20
N ASP A 61 55.64 -46.59 45.76
CA ASP A 61 55.31 -45.18 45.52
C ASP A 61 55.51 -44.81 44.04
N LEU A 62 56.57 -45.33 43.40
CA LEU A 62 56.79 -45.15 41.96
C LEU A 62 55.66 -45.77 41.14
N LEU A 63 55.26 -47.02 41.43
CA LEU A 63 54.17 -47.70 40.73
C LEU A 63 52.83 -46.94 40.87
N LEU A 64 52.53 -46.44 42.07
CA LEU A 64 51.33 -45.63 42.30
C LEU A 64 51.36 -44.34 41.48
N SER A 65 52.50 -43.64 41.46
CA SER A 65 52.69 -42.43 40.65
C SER A 65 52.56 -42.70 39.15
N GLU A 66 53.10 -43.81 38.64
CA GLU A 66 52.95 -44.23 37.25
C GLU A 66 51.49 -44.56 36.90
N CYS A 67 50.76 -45.25 37.79
CA CYS A 67 49.34 -45.50 37.62
C CYS A 67 48.51 -44.22 37.60
N GLU A 68 48.78 -43.27 38.50
CA GLU A 68 48.09 -41.97 38.53
C GLU A 68 48.38 -41.13 37.28
N SER A 69 49.65 -41.09 36.85
CA SER A 69 50.06 -40.42 35.62
C SER A 69 49.37 -41.02 34.38
N SER A 70 49.33 -42.35 34.28
CA SER A 70 48.62 -43.06 33.21
C SER A 70 47.12 -42.76 33.21
N ARG A 71 46.47 -42.77 34.38
CA ARG A 71 45.06 -42.42 34.53
C ARG A 71 44.77 -40.98 34.10
N ASN A 72 45.64 -40.05 34.50
CA ASN A 72 45.52 -38.65 34.11
C ASN A 72 45.68 -38.47 32.60
N ARG A 73 46.61 -39.19 31.96
CA ARG A 73 46.78 -39.17 30.50
C ARG A 73 45.52 -39.65 29.78
N VAL A 74 44.95 -40.78 30.19
CA VAL A 74 43.70 -41.30 29.59
C VAL A 74 42.54 -40.33 29.80
N ALA A 75 42.45 -39.68 30.97
CA ALA A 75 41.43 -38.67 31.24
C ALA A 75 41.59 -37.43 30.35
N LEU A 76 42.81 -37.00 30.07
CA LEU A 76 43.11 -35.90 29.14
C LEU A 76 42.79 -36.29 27.69
N GLU A 77 43.23 -37.46 27.23
CA GLU A 77 42.92 -37.98 25.88
C GLU A 77 41.40 -38.06 25.64
N LYS A 78 40.63 -38.49 26.66
CA LYS A 78 39.17 -38.52 26.58
C LYS A 78 38.57 -37.11 26.45
N LYS A 79 39.07 -36.15 27.22
CA LYS A 79 38.61 -34.75 27.13
C LYS A 79 38.97 -34.13 25.77
N ASP A 80 40.16 -34.37 25.24
CA ASP A 80 40.57 -33.89 23.93
C ASP A 80 39.69 -34.48 22.82
N PHE A 81 39.33 -35.76 22.94
CA PHE A 81 38.39 -36.41 22.04
C PHE A 81 36.98 -35.78 22.11
N GLU A 82 36.45 -35.53 23.31
CA GLU A 82 35.15 -34.87 23.50
C GLU A 82 35.16 -33.44 22.91
N VAL A 83 36.23 -32.67 23.12
CA VAL A 83 36.39 -31.32 22.53
C VAL A 83 36.43 -31.37 21.00
N ASN A 84 37.11 -32.37 20.43
CA ASN A 84 37.15 -32.57 18.98
C ASN A 84 35.78 -32.93 18.41
N GLN A 85 35.00 -33.78 19.10
CA GLN A 85 33.62 -34.08 18.69
C GLN A 85 32.74 -32.83 18.73
N LEU A 86 32.85 -32.02 19.78
CA LEU A 86 32.11 -30.76 19.90
C LEU A 86 32.48 -29.78 18.79
N HIS A 87 33.76 -29.66 18.44
CA HIS A 87 34.20 -28.84 17.30
C HIS A 87 33.62 -29.33 15.97
N MET A 88 33.60 -30.65 15.72
CA MET A 88 32.97 -31.19 14.51
C MET A 88 31.48 -30.90 14.45
N MET A 89 30.77 -31.02 15.58
CA MET A 89 29.34 -30.69 15.66
C MET A 89 29.10 -29.19 15.42
N LEU A 90 29.92 -28.32 16.00
CA LEU A 90 29.85 -26.88 15.81
C LEU A 90 30.05 -26.51 14.33
N ASN A 91 31.11 -27.00 13.69
CA ASN A 91 31.37 -26.75 12.27
C ASN A 91 30.20 -27.21 11.37
N LYS A 92 29.59 -28.36 11.69
CA LYS A 92 28.41 -28.85 10.96
C LYS A 92 27.19 -27.94 11.17
N ALA A 93 26.99 -27.42 12.38
CA ALA A 93 25.93 -26.46 12.68
C ALA A 93 26.15 -25.11 11.98
N GLU A 94 27.39 -24.63 11.92
CA GLU A 94 27.77 -23.41 11.20
C GLU A 94 27.51 -23.54 9.69
N GLN A 95 27.94 -24.65 9.08
CA GLN A 95 27.65 -24.95 7.67
C GLN A 95 26.14 -25.04 7.39
N THR A 96 25.38 -25.65 8.30
CA THR A 96 23.92 -25.73 8.18
C THR A 96 23.28 -24.33 8.22
N THR A 97 23.73 -23.49 9.15
CA THR A 97 23.28 -22.09 9.26
C THR A 97 23.60 -21.28 8.01
N GLN A 98 24.82 -21.39 7.47
CA GLN A 98 25.22 -20.73 6.23
C GLN A 98 24.35 -21.17 5.03
N ASN A 99 24.09 -22.46 4.89
CA ASN A 99 23.22 -22.99 3.84
C ASN A 99 21.78 -22.48 3.96
N ILE A 100 21.25 -22.37 5.18
CA ILE A 100 19.92 -21.82 5.43
C ILE A 100 19.90 -20.33 5.05
N MET A 101 20.91 -19.57 5.46
CA MET A 101 21.00 -18.13 5.16
C MET A 101 21.02 -17.87 3.66
N MET A 102 21.83 -18.61 2.90
CA MET A 102 21.85 -18.53 1.43
C MET A 102 20.49 -18.86 0.78
N LYS A 103 19.73 -19.81 1.33
CA LYS A 103 18.38 -20.11 0.81
C LYS A 103 17.42 -18.95 1.05
N TYR A 104 17.44 -18.36 2.23
CA TYR A 104 16.63 -17.18 2.53
C TYR A 104 17.02 -15.98 1.67
N ASP A 105 18.31 -15.71 1.47
CA ASP A 105 18.78 -14.63 0.60
C ASP A 105 18.26 -14.80 -0.84
N ASN A 106 18.31 -16.03 -1.36
CA ASN A 106 17.75 -16.35 -2.68
C ASN A 106 16.23 -16.16 -2.75
N GLU A 107 15.49 -16.53 -1.69
CA GLU A 107 14.03 -16.33 -1.63
C GLU A 107 13.67 -14.85 -1.53
N VAL A 108 14.38 -14.07 -0.72
CA VAL A 108 14.20 -12.62 -0.61
C VAL A 108 14.47 -11.95 -1.96
N GLN A 109 15.51 -12.37 -2.68
CA GLN A 109 15.80 -11.83 -4.02
C GLN A 109 14.66 -12.13 -5.01
N LYS A 110 14.13 -13.36 -5.04
CA LYS A 110 12.99 -13.73 -5.88
C LYS A 110 11.73 -12.93 -5.54
N LEU A 111 11.43 -12.76 -4.25
CA LEU A 111 10.27 -11.97 -3.81
C LEU A 111 10.42 -10.49 -4.17
N THR A 112 11.63 -9.95 -4.07
CA THR A 112 11.94 -8.57 -4.48
C THR A 112 11.70 -8.37 -5.97
N GLU A 113 12.15 -9.32 -6.80
CA GLU A 113 11.91 -9.29 -8.24
C GLU A 113 10.42 -9.41 -8.60
N GLN A 114 9.69 -10.32 -7.94
CA GLN A 114 8.24 -10.45 -8.10
C GLN A 114 7.49 -9.17 -7.72
N LEU A 115 7.87 -8.54 -6.60
CA LEU A 115 7.27 -7.28 -6.16
C LEU A 115 7.52 -6.15 -7.16
N SER A 116 8.74 -6.05 -7.71
CA SER A 116 9.07 -5.09 -8.76
C SER A 116 8.19 -5.27 -10.01
N ASN A 117 8.00 -6.52 -10.45
CA ASN A 117 7.15 -6.83 -11.61
C ASN A 117 5.68 -6.45 -11.35
N VAL A 118 5.15 -6.72 -10.15
CA VAL A 118 3.79 -6.32 -9.76
C VAL A 118 3.63 -4.80 -9.73
N GLN A 119 4.63 -4.07 -9.22
CA GLN A 119 4.60 -2.60 -9.19
C GLN A 119 4.60 -2.00 -10.60
N GLN A 120 5.41 -2.54 -11.52
CA GLN A 120 5.44 -2.10 -12.90
C GLN A 120 4.10 -2.35 -13.61
N GLU A 121 3.49 -3.52 -13.42
CA GLU A 121 2.19 -3.83 -14.01
C GLU A 121 1.06 -2.97 -13.42
N TYR A 122 1.11 -2.68 -12.12
CA TYR A 122 0.16 -1.77 -11.48
C TYR A 122 0.23 -0.36 -12.08
N GLU A 123 1.43 0.23 -12.23
CA GLU A 123 1.56 1.56 -12.84
C GLU A 123 1.14 1.56 -14.31
N ARG A 124 1.42 0.48 -15.05
CA ARG A 124 0.90 0.30 -16.43
C ARG A 124 -0.63 0.30 -16.47
N LEU A 125 -1.28 -0.50 -15.62
CA LEU A 125 -2.74 -0.59 -15.55
C LEU A 125 -3.39 0.73 -15.11
N LYS A 126 -2.75 1.46 -14.19
CA LYS A 126 -3.19 2.79 -13.77
C LYS A 126 -3.17 3.80 -14.92
N ILE A 127 -2.12 3.79 -15.75
CA ILE A 127 -2.07 4.61 -16.98
C ILE A 127 -3.18 4.19 -17.94
N MET A 128 -3.39 2.90 -18.17
CA MET A 128 -4.47 2.39 -19.03
C MET A 128 -5.85 2.82 -18.53
N HIS A 129 -6.10 2.75 -17.21
CA HIS A 129 -7.37 3.17 -16.62
C HIS A 129 -7.64 4.66 -16.86
N LYS A 130 -6.63 5.51 -16.65
CA LYS A 130 -6.74 6.96 -16.92
C LYS A 130 -7.07 7.24 -18.39
N ASN A 131 -6.41 6.55 -19.33
CA ASN A 131 -6.70 6.69 -20.75
C ASN A 131 -8.12 6.23 -21.10
N ASN A 132 -8.61 5.16 -20.50
CA ASN A 132 -9.99 4.68 -20.69
C ASN A 132 -11.02 5.66 -20.12
N GLN A 133 -10.76 6.28 -18.97
CA GLN A 133 -11.63 7.33 -18.43
C GLN A 133 -11.71 8.54 -19.37
N ASN A 134 -10.57 8.98 -19.91
CA ASN A 134 -10.52 10.07 -20.88
C ASN A 134 -11.31 9.72 -22.16
N ASN A 135 -11.17 8.50 -22.68
CA ASN A 135 -11.90 8.05 -23.87
C ASN A 135 -13.41 8.01 -23.65
N ARG A 136 -13.88 7.61 -22.45
CA ARG A 136 -15.31 7.66 -22.10
C ARG A 136 -15.85 9.09 -22.11
N SER A 137 -15.16 10.00 -21.44
CA SER A 137 -15.54 11.43 -21.42
C SER A 137 -15.55 12.04 -22.83
N MET A 138 -14.58 11.68 -23.68
CA MET A 138 -14.54 12.12 -25.07
C MET A 138 -15.71 11.56 -25.91
N ASN A 139 -16.08 10.29 -25.73
CA ASN A 139 -17.22 9.69 -26.43
C ASN A 139 -18.55 10.31 -26.02
N GLU A 140 -18.71 10.64 -24.73
CA GLU A 140 -19.88 11.37 -24.23
C GLU A 140 -19.98 12.76 -24.88
N ALA A 141 -18.86 13.50 -24.94
CA ALA A 141 -18.81 14.80 -25.62
C ALA A 141 -19.10 14.70 -27.12
N LEU A 142 -18.57 13.69 -27.82
CA LEU A 142 -18.86 13.46 -29.24
C LEU A 142 -20.34 13.13 -29.48
N THR A 143 -20.95 12.34 -28.61
CA THR A 143 -22.37 12.00 -28.68
C THR A 143 -23.22 13.26 -28.52
N GLU A 144 -22.87 14.15 -27.59
CA GLU A 144 -23.59 15.42 -27.43
C GLU A 144 -23.39 16.36 -28.62
N ILE A 145 -22.19 16.42 -29.22
CA ILE A 145 -21.96 17.19 -30.44
C ILE A 145 -22.86 16.70 -31.59
N VAL A 146 -23.01 15.38 -31.75
CA VAL A 146 -23.91 14.82 -32.77
C VAL A 146 -25.37 15.21 -32.48
N ARG A 147 -25.83 15.07 -31.24
CA ARG A 147 -27.18 15.46 -30.81
C ARG A 147 -27.46 16.94 -31.07
N LEU A 148 -26.52 17.83 -30.73
CA LEU A 148 -26.64 19.26 -30.96
C LEU A 148 -26.68 19.61 -32.46
N ARG A 149 -25.93 18.89 -33.31
CA ARG A 149 -26.01 19.06 -34.77
C ARG A 149 -27.37 18.64 -35.34
N GLU A 150 -27.93 17.55 -34.83
CA GLU A 150 -29.27 17.11 -35.23
C GLU A 150 -30.34 18.13 -34.84
N ILE A 151 -30.27 18.67 -33.62
CA ILE A 151 -31.15 19.77 -33.17
C ILE A 151 -30.99 21.00 -34.07
N ASN A 152 -29.75 21.41 -34.37
CA ASN A 152 -29.52 22.56 -35.24
C ASN A 152 -30.10 22.37 -36.65
N LYS A 153 -29.97 21.16 -37.21
CA LYS A 153 -30.57 20.82 -38.51
C LYS A 153 -32.11 20.88 -38.47
N MET A 154 -32.72 20.43 -37.37
CA MET A 154 -34.17 20.56 -37.17
C MET A 154 -34.60 22.03 -37.10
N LEU A 155 -33.86 22.86 -36.36
CA LEU A 155 -34.11 24.30 -36.26
C LEU A 155 -33.94 25.02 -37.60
N GLU A 156 -32.96 24.64 -38.43
CA GLU A 156 -32.79 25.17 -39.79
C GLU A 156 -34.00 24.84 -40.68
N ILE A 157 -34.53 23.61 -40.60
CA ILE A 157 -35.74 23.20 -41.32
C ILE A 157 -36.95 24.02 -40.86
N ASP A 158 -37.14 24.16 -39.55
CA ASP A 158 -38.27 24.90 -38.99
C ASP A 158 -38.18 26.40 -39.30
N ASN A 159 -36.98 26.99 -39.25
CA ASN A 159 -36.77 28.37 -39.69
C ASN A 159 -37.14 28.54 -41.18
N GLN A 160 -36.73 27.62 -42.06
CA GLN A 160 -37.09 27.69 -43.47
C GLN A 160 -38.61 27.57 -43.69
N ARG A 161 -39.30 26.72 -42.90
CA ARG A 161 -40.77 26.63 -42.92
C ARG A 161 -41.41 27.96 -42.51
N LEU A 162 -40.95 28.55 -41.41
CA LEU A 162 -41.45 29.85 -40.94
C LEU A 162 -41.24 30.97 -41.96
N TYR A 163 -40.09 31.00 -42.65
CA TYR A 163 -39.86 31.94 -43.74
C TYR A 163 -40.88 31.75 -44.87
N ASN A 164 -41.11 30.51 -45.29
CA ASN A 164 -42.08 30.20 -46.35
C ASN A 164 -43.52 30.56 -45.94
N GLU A 165 -43.92 30.27 -44.70
CA GLU A 165 -45.23 30.63 -44.15
C GLU A 165 -45.41 32.15 -44.07
N ASN A 166 -44.37 32.88 -43.65
CA ASN A 166 -44.39 34.34 -43.62
C ASN A 166 -44.56 34.94 -45.02
N ASP A 167 -43.86 34.40 -46.02
CA ASP A 167 -44.01 34.85 -47.40
C ASP A 167 -45.41 34.54 -47.96
N GLN A 168 -46.01 33.39 -47.61
CA GLN A 168 -47.41 33.10 -47.94
C GLN A 168 -48.38 34.08 -47.27
N LEU A 169 -48.16 34.41 -46.00
CA LEU A 169 -48.98 35.39 -45.29
C LEU A 169 -48.87 36.79 -45.91
N LYS A 170 -47.68 37.22 -46.31
CA LYS A 170 -47.48 38.49 -47.04
C LYS A 170 -48.25 38.50 -48.35
N GLN A 171 -48.19 37.41 -49.13
CA GLN A 171 -48.94 37.31 -50.39
C GLN A 171 -50.45 37.36 -50.14
N THR A 172 -50.93 36.63 -49.14
CA THR A 172 -52.35 36.63 -48.76
C THR A 172 -52.79 38.02 -48.34
N ASN A 173 -52.05 38.69 -47.46
CA ASN A 173 -52.33 40.07 -47.04
C ASN A 173 -52.38 41.05 -48.21
N CYS A 174 -51.49 40.94 -49.20
CA CYS A 174 -51.55 41.76 -50.42
C CYS A 174 -52.83 41.49 -51.23
N GLN A 175 -53.28 40.24 -51.32
CA GLN A 175 -54.53 39.89 -51.99
C GLN A 175 -55.75 40.42 -51.24
N THR A 176 -55.79 40.29 -49.91
CA THR A 176 -56.87 40.82 -49.08
C THR A 176 -56.92 42.34 -49.19
N HIS A 177 -55.79 43.02 -49.12
CA HIS A 177 -55.71 44.47 -49.25
C HIS A 177 -56.19 44.95 -50.62
N ASN A 178 -55.78 44.29 -51.71
CA ASN A 178 -56.28 44.61 -53.06
C ASN A 178 -57.79 44.37 -53.18
N HIS A 179 -58.32 43.33 -52.55
CA HIS A 179 -59.76 43.04 -52.55
C HIS A 179 -60.56 44.09 -51.76
N GLU A 180 -60.08 44.48 -50.59
CA GLU A 180 -60.64 45.57 -49.79
C GLU A 180 -60.61 46.91 -50.55
N GLU A 181 -59.53 47.19 -51.28
CA GLU A 181 -59.43 48.40 -52.11
C GLU A 181 -60.46 48.40 -53.25
N ILE A 182 -60.70 47.25 -53.89
CA ILE A 182 -61.74 47.09 -54.92
C ILE A 182 -63.13 47.32 -54.31
N ILE A 183 -63.43 46.71 -53.15
CA ILE A 183 -64.70 46.91 -52.45
C ILE A 183 -64.87 48.39 -52.06
N LEU A 184 -63.83 49.04 -51.56
CA LEU A 184 -63.85 50.46 -51.20
C LEU A 184 -64.10 51.34 -52.43
N ARG A 185 -63.48 51.04 -53.58
CA ARG A 185 -63.76 51.77 -54.84
C ARG A 185 -65.19 51.56 -55.30
N GLU A 186 -65.74 50.36 -55.22
CA GLU A 186 -67.15 50.10 -55.55
C GLU A 186 -68.12 50.81 -54.61
N LYS A 187 -67.84 50.78 -53.30
CA LYS A 187 -68.63 51.49 -52.28
C LYS A 187 -68.57 53.00 -52.47
N ASN A 188 -67.41 53.56 -52.77
CA ASN A 188 -67.25 54.98 -53.08
C ASN A 188 -68.00 55.37 -54.37
N ALA A 189 -67.95 54.55 -55.41
CA ALA A 189 -68.73 54.79 -56.63
C ALA A 189 -70.25 54.72 -56.39
N GLN A 190 -70.71 53.84 -55.50
CA GLN A 190 -72.11 53.79 -55.05
C GLN A 190 -72.48 55.04 -54.24
N LEU A 191 -71.59 55.49 -53.35
CA LEU A 191 -71.79 56.68 -52.53
C LEU A 191 -71.82 57.96 -53.38
N GLU A 192 -70.94 58.10 -54.37
CA GLU A 192 -70.95 59.21 -55.33
C GLU A 192 -72.23 59.23 -56.18
N LYS A 193 -72.76 58.06 -56.57
CA LYS A 193 -74.08 57.98 -57.23
C LYS A 193 -75.20 58.42 -56.29
N LEU A 194 -75.13 58.05 -55.01
CA LEU A 194 -76.11 58.47 -54.00
C LEU A 194 -76.03 59.98 -53.71
N ILE A 195 -74.83 60.53 -53.54
CA ILE A 195 -74.57 61.97 -53.37
C ILE A 195 -75.07 62.75 -54.59
N ASN A 196 -74.77 62.30 -55.81
CA ASN A 196 -75.28 62.92 -57.04
C ASN A 196 -76.80 62.84 -57.16
N SER A 197 -77.43 61.78 -56.63
CA SER A 197 -78.90 61.67 -56.59
C SER A 197 -79.53 62.60 -55.54
N LEU A 198 -78.87 62.80 -54.40
CA LEU A 198 -79.33 63.67 -53.31
C LEU A 198 -79.08 65.16 -53.60
N GLN A 199 -77.99 65.51 -54.30
CA GLN A 199 -77.72 66.88 -54.78
C GLN A 199 -78.75 67.37 -55.79
N ARG A 200 -79.41 66.47 -56.54
CA ARG A 200 -80.54 66.82 -57.44
C ARG A 200 -81.85 67.13 -56.69
N SER A 201 -81.93 66.86 -55.39
CA SER A 201 -83.13 67.03 -54.55
C SER A 201 -83.11 68.22 -53.58
N ASN A 202 -82.15 69.15 -53.69
CA ASN A 202 -82.08 70.38 -52.86
C ASN A 202 -82.05 70.15 -51.33
N GLN A 203 -81.47 69.03 -50.87
CA GLN A 203 -81.29 68.70 -49.44
C GLN A 203 -79.80 68.65 -49.02
N GLN A 204 -79.01 69.65 -49.44
CA GLN A 204 -77.58 69.78 -49.08
C GLN A 204 -77.27 69.62 -47.57
N PRO A 205 -78.06 70.12 -46.61
CA PRO A 205 -77.69 70.06 -45.19
C PRO A 205 -77.81 68.67 -44.54
N LEU A 206 -78.66 67.79 -45.10
CA LEU A 206 -78.87 66.42 -44.60
C LEU A 206 -77.76 65.46 -45.06
N CYS A 207 -77.19 65.71 -46.25
CA CYS A 207 -76.05 64.94 -46.74
C CYS A 207 -74.80 65.14 -45.88
N ASP A 208 -74.50 66.38 -45.49
CA ASP A 208 -73.31 66.70 -44.70
C ASP A 208 -73.41 66.08 -43.28
N GLN A 209 -74.60 66.07 -42.65
CA GLN A 209 -74.81 65.42 -41.36
C GLN A 209 -74.71 63.89 -41.40
N VAL A 210 -75.18 63.24 -42.47
CA VAL A 210 -75.08 61.78 -42.62
C VAL A 210 -73.64 61.35 -42.91
N ILE A 211 -72.90 62.12 -43.71
CA ILE A 211 -71.48 61.88 -43.99
C ILE A 211 -70.66 62.01 -42.70
N ASP A 212 -70.92 63.04 -41.88
CA ASP A 212 -70.25 63.21 -40.59
C ASP A 212 -70.63 62.08 -39.60
N SER A 213 -71.90 61.69 -39.53
CA SER A 213 -72.35 60.59 -38.66
C SER A 213 -71.71 59.24 -39.03
N ILE A 214 -71.66 58.89 -40.32
CA ILE A 214 -71.03 57.66 -40.79
C ILE A 214 -69.50 57.70 -40.57
N GLY A 215 -68.88 58.88 -40.76
CA GLY A 215 -67.46 59.09 -40.51
C GLY A 215 -67.07 58.92 -39.03
N PHE A 216 -67.90 59.40 -38.11
CA PHE A 216 -67.69 59.22 -36.67
C PHE A 216 -67.93 57.77 -36.23
N GLU A 217 -68.99 57.12 -36.72
CA GLU A 217 -69.32 55.74 -36.35
C GLU A 217 -68.23 54.75 -36.84
N SER A 218 -67.66 55.00 -38.03
CA SER A 218 -66.51 54.24 -38.54
C SER A 218 -65.26 54.40 -37.66
N LYS A 219 -64.96 55.63 -37.21
CA LYS A 219 -63.82 55.89 -36.31
C LYS A 219 -64.00 55.23 -34.93
N ILE A 220 -65.22 55.23 -34.38
CA ILE A 220 -65.51 54.53 -33.12
C ILE A 220 -65.27 53.03 -33.28
N LYS A 221 -65.74 52.43 -34.38
CA LYS A 221 -65.59 51.00 -34.63
C LYS A 221 -64.13 50.57 -34.84
N ILE A 222 -63.32 51.42 -35.47
CA ILE A 222 -61.86 51.20 -35.58
C ILE A 222 -61.21 51.25 -34.20
N LEU A 223 -61.54 52.25 -33.38
CA LEU A 223 -61.03 52.35 -32.01
C LEU A 223 -61.47 51.19 -31.11
N GLU A 224 -62.71 50.70 -31.24
CA GLU A 224 -63.19 49.51 -30.52
C GLU A 224 -62.41 48.25 -30.93
N ASN A 225 -62.17 48.07 -32.23
CA ASN A 225 -61.35 46.95 -32.72
C ASN A 225 -59.89 47.04 -32.25
N ASP A 226 -59.30 48.23 -32.23
CA ASP A 226 -57.96 48.45 -31.70
C ASP A 226 -57.90 48.15 -30.19
N ILE A 227 -58.90 48.61 -29.42
CA ILE A 227 -59.00 48.30 -27.99
C ILE A 227 -59.12 46.79 -27.76
N ASP A 228 -59.95 46.09 -28.53
CA ASP A 228 -60.11 44.63 -28.43
C ASP A 228 -58.88 43.85 -28.90
N PHE A 229 -58.12 44.39 -29.87
CA PHE A 229 -56.84 43.83 -30.29
C PHE A 229 -55.80 43.98 -29.17
N TYR A 230 -55.64 45.17 -28.61
CA TYR A 230 -54.70 45.42 -27.51
C TYR A 230 -55.07 44.64 -26.24
N LYS A 231 -56.36 44.49 -25.91
CA LYS A 231 -56.80 43.63 -24.81
C LYS A 231 -56.40 42.17 -25.02
N ARG A 232 -56.72 41.59 -26.19
CA ARG A 232 -56.34 40.20 -26.50
C ARG A 232 -54.83 39.99 -26.48
N HIS A 233 -54.06 40.96 -26.97
CA HIS A 233 -52.60 40.89 -26.94
C HIS A 233 -52.06 40.99 -25.50
N SER A 234 -52.62 41.88 -24.67
CA SER A 234 -52.27 41.99 -23.25
C SER A 234 -52.60 40.71 -22.48
N ASP A 235 -53.78 40.11 -22.72
CA ASP A 235 -54.19 38.86 -22.09
C ASP A 235 -53.26 37.69 -22.48
N GLN A 236 -52.83 37.64 -23.75
CA GLN A 236 -51.85 36.65 -24.23
C GLN A 236 -50.48 36.85 -23.57
N GLN A 237 -50.00 38.09 -23.48
CA GLN A 237 -48.75 38.39 -22.78
C GLN A 237 -48.84 38.04 -21.29
N GLU A 238 -49.98 38.26 -20.65
CA GLU A 238 -50.19 37.86 -19.26
C GLU A 238 -50.15 36.33 -19.08
N ILE A 239 -50.77 35.57 -19.99
CA ILE A 239 -50.69 34.10 -20.00
C ILE A 239 -49.25 33.62 -20.18
N GLU A 240 -48.50 34.24 -21.11
CA GLU A 240 -47.11 33.88 -21.39
C GLU A 240 -46.18 34.19 -20.21
N ILE A 241 -46.34 35.36 -19.56
CA ILE A 241 -45.63 35.71 -18.34
C ILE A 241 -45.96 34.71 -17.22
N ARG A 242 -47.24 34.35 -17.03
CA ARG A 242 -47.63 33.33 -16.03
C ARG A 242 -46.99 31.98 -16.33
N ARG A 243 -46.86 31.59 -17.60
CA ARG A 243 -46.20 30.35 -18.01
C ARG A 243 -44.71 30.37 -17.64
N LEU A 244 -44.00 31.44 -18.01
CA LEU A 244 -42.57 31.62 -17.70
C LEU A 244 -42.30 31.63 -16.19
N VAL A 245 -43.16 32.28 -15.40
CA VAL A 245 -43.05 32.27 -13.93
C VAL A 245 -43.22 30.86 -13.35
N ASN A 246 -44.12 30.04 -13.91
CA ASN A 246 -44.28 28.65 -13.48
C ASN A 246 -43.09 27.77 -13.88
N GLU A 247 -42.53 27.96 -15.08
CA GLU A 247 -41.32 27.27 -15.53
C GLU A 247 -40.14 27.59 -14.59
N LEU A 248 -39.89 28.86 -14.30
CA LEU A 248 -38.82 29.29 -13.40
C LEU A 248 -39.00 28.76 -11.96
N ASN A 249 -40.23 28.73 -11.44
CA ASN A 249 -40.50 28.16 -10.11
C ASN A 249 -40.23 26.65 -10.08
N THR A 250 -40.51 25.95 -11.18
CA THR A 250 -40.25 24.51 -11.30
C THR A 250 -38.75 24.22 -11.31
N GLU A 251 -37.98 24.96 -12.11
CA GLU A 251 -36.51 24.86 -12.13
C GLU A 251 -35.90 25.18 -10.76
N ARG A 252 -36.40 26.22 -10.09
CA ARG A 252 -35.94 26.58 -8.74
C ARG A 252 -36.14 25.45 -7.73
N GLU A 253 -37.29 24.78 -7.73
CA GLU A 253 -37.54 23.64 -6.83
C GLU A 253 -36.71 22.40 -7.22
N GLN A 254 -36.45 22.17 -8.51
CA GLN A 254 -35.53 21.10 -8.94
C GLN A 254 -34.12 21.32 -8.39
N HIS A 255 -33.55 22.51 -8.58
CA HIS A 255 -32.22 22.83 -8.04
C HIS A 255 -32.16 22.78 -6.52
N LYS A 256 -33.23 23.20 -5.83
CA LYS A 256 -33.32 23.06 -4.37
C LYS A 256 -33.28 21.59 -3.94
N ASN A 257 -34.02 20.71 -4.61
CA ASN A 257 -34.02 19.28 -4.32
C ASN A 257 -32.67 18.62 -4.62
N GLU A 258 -31.99 19.02 -5.69
CA GLU A 258 -30.62 18.59 -6.00
C GLU A 258 -29.64 18.99 -4.88
N LEU A 259 -29.68 20.25 -4.45
CA LEU A 259 -28.85 20.76 -3.35
C LEU A 259 -29.14 20.04 -2.02
N ASP A 260 -30.41 19.79 -1.69
CA ASP A 260 -30.77 19.04 -0.49
C ASP A 260 -30.28 17.58 -0.56
N THR A 261 -30.27 16.98 -1.75
CA THR A 261 -29.73 15.63 -1.98
C THR A 261 -28.21 15.60 -1.80
N TYR A 262 -27.49 16.57 -2.40
CA TYR A 262 -26.05 16.71 -2.19
C TYR A 262 -25.70 16.95 -0.72
N ARG A 263 -26.47 17.79 -0.02
CA ARG A 263 -26.26 18.06 1.41
C ARG A 263 -26.44 16.81 2.28
N LYS A 264 -27.42 15.95 1.97
CA LYS A 264 -27.61 14.67 2.66
C LYS A 264 -26.49 13.67 2.42
N ASN A 265 -25.81 13.73 1.27
CA ASN A 265 -24.71 12.82 0.95
C ASN A 265 -23.35 13.23 1.56
N ILE A 266 -23.24 14.46 2.08
CA ILE A 266 -22.00 15.00 2.68
C ILE A 266 -21.97 14.83 4.21
N ILE A 267 -23.12 14.70 4.87
CA ILE A 267 -23.26 14.43 6.32
C ILE A 267 -23.32 12.92 6.54
#